data_AF-A0A379FHN6-F1
#
_entry.id   AF-A0A379FHN6-F1
#
_cell.length_a   1.000
_cell.length_b   1.000
_cell.length_c   1.000
_cell.angle_alpha   90.00
_cell.angle_beta   90.00
_cell.angle_gamma   90.00
#
_symmetry.space_group_name_H-M   'P 1'
#
loop_
_entity.id
_entity.type
_entity.pdbx_description
1 polymer ?
#
loop_
_entity_poly.entity_id
_entity_poly.type
_entity_poly.pdbx_seq_one_letter_code
_entity_poly.pdbx_strand_id
1 'polypeptide(L)'
;MYDLKNWDLPGWAIGTSYVYAWDAKPSSNPIYDQSKRIRESAWNADIMYTVQEGRAKGTLFKLHYTRYDNHSDIPSYEGGFGNIFQDEKDVKFNVIMPFTIF
;
A
#
# COMPACT_ATOMS: atom_id res chain seq x y z
N MET A 1 10.66 -7.27 2.30
CA MET A 1 10.00 -8.37 3.04
C MET A 1 11.06 -9.11 3.81
N TYR A 2 10.87 -9.30 5.12
CA TYR A 2 11.75 -10.05 6.00
C TYR A 2 11.16 -11.45 6.24
N ASP A 3 11.96 -12.47 5.98
CA ASP A 3 11.63 -13.89 6.14
C ASP A 3 11.88 -14.31 7.60
N LEU A 4 10.86 -14.86 8.26
CA LEU A 4 10.90 -15.23 9.68
C LEU A 4 11.39 -16.66 9.94
N LYS A 5 11.92 -17.37 8.94
CA LYS A 5 12.46 -18.73 9.12
C LYS A 5 13.51 -18.86 10.24
N ASN A 6 14.31 -17.82 10.48
CA ASN A 6 15.34 -17.82 11.52
C ASN A 6 14.77 -17.64 12.94
N TRP A 7 13.45 -17.47 13.06
CA TRP A 7 12.71 -17.27 14.30
C TRP A 7 11.75 -18.44 14.57
N ASP A 8 11.99 -19.60 13.97
CA ASP A 8 11.13 -20.79 14.06
C ASP A 8 9.70 -20.55 13.53
N LEU A 9 9.56 -19.62 12.58
CA LEU A 9 8.30 -19.29 11.91
C LEU A 9 8.42 -19.51 10.40
N PRO A 10 8.67 -20.75 9.94
CA PRO A 10 8.78 -21.04 8.51
C PRO A 10 7.49 -20.71 7.76
N GLY A 11 7.64 -20.16 6.56
CA GLY A 11 6.51 -19.73 5.73
C GLY A 11 5.96 -18.35 6.06
N TRP A 12 6.35 -17.75 7.20
CA TRP A 12 5.96 -16.39 7.53
C TRP A 12 6.94 -15.36 6.96
N ALA A 13 6.39 -14.29 6.39
CA ALA A 13 7.16 -13.11 6.02
C ALA A 13 6.37 -11.85 6.35
N ILE A 14 7.08 -10.83 6.83
CA ILE A 14 6.50 -9.53 7.14
C ILE A 14 7.19 -8.43 6.35
N GLY A 15 6.48 -7.35 6.08
CA GLY A 15 7.01 -6.21 5.37
C GLY A 15 6.38 -4.93 5.87
N THR A 16 7.15 -3.86 5.83
CA THR A 16 6.62 -2.53 5.95
C THR A 16 7.39 -1.60 5.03
N SER A 17 6.72 -0.57 4.54
CA SER A 17 7.35 0.48 3.76
C SER A 17 6.69 1.81 4.08
N TYR A 18 7.47 2.88 3.94
CA TYR A 18 6.98 4.24 4.12
C TYR A 18 7.49 5.09 2.96
N VAL A 19 6.61 5.91 2.41
CA VAL A 19 6.92 6.89 1.37
C VAL A 19 6.45 8.24 1.85
N TYR A 20 7.28 9.25 1.61
CA TYR A 20 6.95 10.65 1.85
C TYR A 20 7.31 11.45 0.60
N ALA A 21 6.35 12.21 0.09
CA ALA A 21 6.50 13.05 -1.08
C ALA A 21 6.08 14.49 -0.75
N TRP A 22 6.68 15.46 -1.43
CA TRP A 22 6.43 16.88 -1.20
C TRP A 22 6.60 17.67 -2.50
N ASP A 23 6.21 18.95 -2.45
CA ASP A 23 6.24 19.89 -3.58
C ASP A 23 5.33 19.52 -4.75
N ALA A 24 4.24 18.79 -4.49
CA ALA A 24 3.20 18.58 -5.50
C ALA A 24 2.57 19.93 -5.88
N LYS A 25 2.59 20.25 -7.18
CA LYS A 25 2.13 21.52 -7.74
C LYS A 25 0.72 21.41 -8.31
N PRO A 26 -0.10 22.47 -8.21
CA PRO A 26 -1.38 22.49 -8.89
C PRO A 26 -1.19 22.52 -10.41
N SER A 27 -2.26 22.32 -11.15
CA SER A 27 -2.29 22.52 -12.60
C SER A 27 -1.78 23.92 -12.96
N SER A 28 -1.17 24.06 -14.14
CA SER A 28 -0.64 25.32 -14.65
C SER A 28 -1.73 26.34 -15.05
N ASN A 29 -3.00 26.03 -14.83
CA ASN A 29 -4.08 26.97 -15.10
C ASN A 29 -4.02 28.14 -14.10
N PRO A 30 -3.84 29.40 -14.56
CA PRO A 30 -3.66 30.55 -13.68
C PRO A 30 -4.84 30.86 -12.74
N ILE A 31 -6.01 30.27 -12.96
CA ILE A 31 -7.17 30.42 -12.06
C ILE A 31 -6.92 29.80 -10.68
N TYR A 32 -5.97 28.87 -10.56
CA TYR A 32 -5.62 28.22 -9.29
C TYR A 32 -4.38 28.86 -8.66
N ASP A 33 -4.32 28.83 -7.33
CA ASP A 33 -3.21 29.37 -6.55
C ASP A 33 -1.92 28.57 -6.76
N GLN A 34 -1.04 29.10 -7.61
CA GLN A 34 0.24 28.50 -7.98
C GLN A 34 1.27 28.45 -6.83
N SER A 35 1.00 29.09 -5.70
CA SER A 35 1.85 29.03 -4.50
C SER A 35 1.58 27.78 -3.66
N LYS A 36 0.42 27.13 -3.84
CA LYS A 36 0.07 25.92 -3.07
C LYS A 36 1.01 24.76 -3.37
N ARG A 37 1.34 24.01 -2.31
CA ARG A 37 2.10 22.76 -2.37
C ARG A 37 1.43 21.72 -1.49
N ILE A 38 1.35 20.49 -2.00
CA ILE A 38 0.84 19.35 -1.24
C ILE A 38 1.99 18.42 -0.84
N ARG A 39 1.78 17.70 0.26
CA ARG A 39 2.67 16.69 0.81
C ARG A 39 1.88 15.42 1.00
N GLU A 40 2.46 14.29 0.67
CA GLU A 40 1.77 13.01 0.71
C GLU A 40 2.61 12.03 1.50
N SER A 41 1.95 11.17 2.26
CA SER A 41 2.63 10.01 2.84
C SER A 41 1.81 8.75 2.68
N ALA A 42 2.51 7.64 2.52
CA ALA A 42 1.92 6.32 2.51
C ALA A 42 2.73 5.40 3.43
N TRP A 43 2.04 4.65 4.27
CA TRP A 43 2.61 3.58 5.06
C TRP A 43 1.92 2.27 4.72
N ASN A 44 2.72 1.24 4.45
CA ASN A 44 2.23 -0.10 4.16
C ASN A 44 2.68 -1.10 5.21
N ALA A 45 1.82 -2.08 5.50
CA ALA A 45 2.14 -3.25 6.29
C ALA A 45 1.69 -4.52 5.55
N ASP A 46 2.60 -5.47 5.39
CA ASP A 46 2.38 -6.74 4.71
C ASP A 46 2.64 -7.89 5.69
N ILE A 47 1.71 -8.84 5.74
CA ILE A 47 1.88 -10.11 6.45
C ILE A 47 1.55 -11.23 5.46
N MET A 48 2.46 -12.19 5.34
CA MET A 48 2.33 -13.32 4.44
C MET A 48 2.59 -14.62 5.19
N TYR A 49 1.79 -15.64 4.86
CA TYR A 49 1.98 -17.00 5.34
C TYR A 49 1.80 -18.00 4.20
N THR A 50 2.84 -18.79 3.93
CA THR A 50 2.80 -19.91 3.01
C THR A 50 2.72 -21.21 3.78
N VAL A 51 1.72 -22.04 3.48
CA VAL A 51 1.56 -23.36 4.11
C VAL A 51 2.72 -24.27 3.73
N GLN A 52 3.43 -24.81 4.72
CA GLN A 52 4.67 -25.57 4.51
C GLN A 52 4.44 -27.05 4.15
N GLU A 53 3.36 -27.65 4.66
CA GLU A 53 3.14 -29.10 4.59
C GLU A 53 1.65 -29.46 4.41
N GLY A 54 1.38 -30.72 4.11
CA GLY A 54 0.02 -31.26 3.93
C GLY A 54 -0.63 -30.91 2.59
N ARG A 55 -1.96 -31.13 2.51
CA ARG A 55 -2.75 -31.01 1.27
C ARG A 55 -2.86 -29.59 0.71
N ALA A 56 -2.65 -28.59 1.56
CA ALA A 56 -2.67 -27.17 1.19
C ALA A 56 -1.25 -26.58 1.06
N LYS A 57 -0.20 -27.42 1.01
CA LYS A 57 1.19 -26.97 0.86
C LYS A 57 1.31 -26.03 -0.34
N GLY A 58 2.00 -24.91 -0.13
CA GLY A 58 2.18 -23.87 -1.14
C GLY A 58 1.06 -22.85 -1.21
N THR A 59 -0.07 -23.05 -0.51
CA THR A 59 -1.10 -22.01 -0.39
C THR A 59 -0.53 -20.80 0.34
N LEU A 60 -0.67 -19.62 -0.28
CA LEU A 60 -0.25 -18.33 0.25
C LEU A 60 -1.46 -17.54 0.75
N PHE A 61 -1.38 -17.10 1.99
CA PHE A 61 -2.25 -16.09 2.58
C PHE A 61 -1.47 -14.78 2.65
N LYS A 62 -2.03 -13.70 2.08
CA LYS A 62 -1.42 -12.38 2.10
C LYS A 62 -2.41 -11.34 2.60
N LEU A 63 -2.05 -10.68 3.69
CA LEU A 63 -2.71 -9.47 4.18
C LEU A 63 -1.83 -8.27 3.84
N HIS A 64 -2.41 -7.30 3.14
CA HIS A 64 -1.78 -6.04 2.79
C HIS A 64 -2.62 -4.90 3.32
N TYR A 65 -2.00 -3.99 4.05
CA TYR A 65 -2.60 -2.77 4.58
C TYR A 65 -1.85 -1.57 4.03
N THR A 66 -2.58 -0.58 3.54
CA THR A 66 -2.04 0.73 3.15
C THR A 66 -2.80 1.81 3.91
N ARG A 67 -2.06 2.77 4.47
CA ARG A 67 -2.60 4.04 4.93
C ARG A 67 -1.94 5.16 4.14
N TYR A 68 -2.76 5.93 3.44
CA TYR A 68 -2.34 7.08 2.66
C TYR A 68 -2.95 8.36 3.26
N ASP A 69 -2.15 9.42 3.30
CA ASP A 69 -2.52 10.74 3.84
C ASP A 69 -1.98 11.82 2.90
N ASN A 70 -2.85 12.69 2.40
CA ASN A 70 -2.48 13.77 1.47
C ASN A 70 -2.17 15.11 2.17
N HIS A 71 -2.21 15.15 3.51
CA HIS A 71 -1.92 16.29 4.38
C HIS A 71 -2.55 17.61 3.91
N SER A 72 -3.73 17.55 3.28
CA SER A 72 -4.39 18.70 2.69
C SER A 72 -5.88 18.69 2.96
N ASP A 73 -6.45 19.87 3.19
CA ASP A 73 -7.91 20.05 3.31
C ASP A 73 -8.55 20.33 1.93
N ILE A 74 -7.89 19.94 0.83
CA ILE A 74 -8.35 20.24 -0.53
C ILE A 74 -9.36 19.15 -0.96
N PRO A 75 -10.62 19.52 -1.26
CA PRO A 75 -11.60 18.56 -1.74
C PRO A 75 -11.17 17.88 -3.03
N SER A 76 -11.72 16.69 -3.29
CA SER A 76 -11.43 15.94 -4.50
C SER A 76 -11.70 16.78 -5.76
N TYR A 77 -10.76 16.74 -6.72
CA TYR A 77 -10.79 17.51 -7.97
C TYR A 77 -10.68 19.05 -7.81
N GLU A 78 -10.42 19.57 -6.62
CA GLU A 78 -10.30 21.02 -6.37
C GLU A 78 -8.85 21.51 -6.29
N GLY A 79 -8.69 22.83 -6.15
CA GLY A 79 -7.38 23.47 -5.89
C GLY A 79 -6.35 23.35 -7.02
N GLY A 80 -6.77 22.89 -8.21
CA GLY A 80 -5.88 22.58 -9.32
C GLY A 80 -5.27 21.18 -9.28
N PHE A 81 -5.74 20.29 -8.39
CA PHE A 81 -5.26 18.93 -8.22
C PHE A 81 -6.31 17.93 -8.71
N GLY A 82 -6.38 17.74 -10.02
CA GLY A 82 -7.44 16.94 -10.66
C GLY A 82 -7.44 15.45 -10.28
N ASN A 83 -6.29 14.86 -9.94
CA ASN A 83 -6.16 13.42 -9.66
C ASN A 83 -5.43 13.14 -8.34
N ILE A 84 -5.45 14.06 -7.37
CA ILE A 84 -4.83 13.77 -6.08
C ILE A 84 -5.70 12.81 -5.28
N PHE A 85 -5.08 11.78 -4.74
CA PHE A 85 -5.76 10.86 -3.83
C PHE A 85 -6.16 11.61 -2.56
N GLN A 86 -7.27 11.17 -1.97
CA GLN A 86 -7.71 11.62 -0.66
C GLN A 86 -7.20 10.63 0.39
N ASP A 87 -7.25 11.03 1.66
CA ASP A 87 -6.87 10.13 2.76
C ASP A 87 -7.59 8.79 2.64
N GLU A 88 -6.82 7.71 2.63
CA GLU A 88 -7.35 6.37 2.34
C GLU A 88 -6.77 5.33 3.31
N LYS A 89 -7.61 4.35 3.64
CA LYS A 89 -7.21 3.11 4.30
C LYS A 89 -7.66 1.95 3.44
N ASP A 90 -6.69 1.21 2.92
CA ASP A 90 -6.93 0.05 2.07
C ASP A 90 -6.49 -1.22 2.78
N VAL A 91 -7.33 -2.26 2.74
CA VAL A 91 -7.07 -3.58 3.30
C VAL A 91 -7.35 -4.61 2.22
N LYS A 92 -6.33 -5.39 1.86
CA LYS A 92 -6.43 -6.45 0.85
C LYS A 92 -6.01 -7.78 1.46
N PHE A 93 -6.93 -8.74 1.45
CA PHE A 93 -6.68 -10.11 1.84
C PHE A 93 -6.75 -11.03 0.62
N ASN A 94 -5.66 -11.73 0.32
CA ASN A 94 -5.54 -12.61 -0.83
C ASN A 94 -5.24 -14.03 -0.38
N VAL A 95 -5.88 -15.01 -1.03
CA VAL A 95 -5.60 -16.43 -0.87
C VAL A 95 -5.24 -17.00 -2.23
N ILE A 96 -4.04 -17.56 -2.35
CA ILE A 96 -3.51 -18.10 -3.59
C ILE A 96 -3.15 -19.57 -3.35
N MET A 97 -3.94 -20.49 -3.92
CA MET A 97 -3.72 -21.93 -3.78
C MET A 97 -3.20 -22.51 -5.11
N PRO A 98 -1.95 -23.00 -5.17
CA PRO A 98 -1.46 -23.68 -6.35
C PRO A 98 -2.08 -25.08 -6.49
N PHE A 99 -2.29 -25.52 -7.74
CA PHE A 99 -2.68 -26.88 -8.06
C PHE A 99 -1.99 -27.32 -9.36
N THR A 100 -1.79 -28.62 -9.51
CA THR A 100 -1.19 -29.23 -10.71
C THR A 100 -2.22 -30.17 -11.33
N ILE A 101 -2.36 -30.15 -12.65
CA ILE A 101 -3.31 -30.99 -13.41
C ILE A 101 -2.61 -32.27 -13.96
N PHE A 102 -1.28 -32.34 -13.92
CA PHE A 102 -0.47 -33.38 -14.59
C PHE A 102 0.61 -33.94 -13.67
#